data_AF-A0A954NLL8-F1
#
_entry.id   AF-A0A954NLL8-F1
#
_cell.length_a   1.000
_cell.length_b   1.000
_cell.length_c   1.000
_cell.angle_alpha   90.00
_cell.angle_beta   90.00
_cell.angle_gamma   90.00
#
_symmetry.space_group_name_H-M   'P 1'
#
loop_
_entity.id
_entity.type
_entity.pdbx_description
1 polymer ?
#
loop_
_entity_poly.entity_id
_entity_poly.type
_entity_poly.pdbx_seq_one_letter_code
_entity_poly.pdbx_strand_id
1 'polypeptide(L)'
;MTNQFEAFGFSGAYPRGFGFATVLLVSLILACPAKSQELAPVDTATAIHIVEIGFEGKFKVGAWTPIRVVIDPRVVGASRVRLEIQTVDGDGVRATHADAEAFDIASLPSDDAGLVSCWRNIRIGRLRANIVVRVVDEGGLVLATQTQGVDPAHGSLPSTHGLVLGLGPEIGFRQWLGDRQKRIDERAFEYVHIGASDRLPQDPASLETVDLMVLTIGDGSLFAEDSGYPWETIAQWVMGGGVLIVNGAEGAESLADGDHPIARLLPGQVTRAVRVSSSAGAETFVSANDQLLARGETYSVMPLQNPRGRILAYERVDSTSVPLVVDTTQGMGRVVWMGADLSAVPLDEWNSRPRLLGRLVETLRDNSFGVEPQRVGRVAHLGYDDLAGQLRSALDRYQRVSLVTFTGVALAVVAFILVIGPLDYWFVTRLLKRPEWTWATSAIVIIALTVAAAFGFRLTKGDTILANQLEVVDVDAETGQMRGSVWVHLYSPEVRRFDLHLARRDEFQTDGGHSSLAWEGLSGSGLGGMDQEGTAATSQGGYRIEQSARKTWLRG
;
A
#
# COMPACT_ATOMS: atom_id res chain seq x y z
N MET A 1 -28.77 35.06 4.52
CA MET A 1 -28.01 36.10 5.23
C MET A 1 -26.53 35.80 4.99
N THR A 2 -26.01 36.18 3.83
CA THR A 2 -25.27 37.43 3.56
C THR A 2 -23.91 37.47 4.26
N ASN A 3 -22.86 37.20 3.46
CA ASN A 3 -21.48 37.71 3.45
C ASN A 3 -20.76 37.99 4.78
N GLN A 4 -19.53 37.49 4.92
CA GLN A 4 -18.31 38.31 4.72
C GLN A 4 -17.09 37.40 4.48
N PHE A 5 -16.50 37.52 3.28
CA PHE A 5 -15.13 37.10 2.98
C PHE A 5 -14.28 38.37 3.06
N GLU A 6 -13.31 38.42 3.99
CA GLU A 6 -12.30 39.46 4.03
C GLU A 6 -11.23 39.19 2.96
N ALA A 7 -11.16 40.09 1.99
CA ALA A 7 -10.11 40.15 1.00
C ALA A 7 -8.93 40.97 1.55
N PHE A 8 -7.80 40.32 1.81
CA PHE A 8 -6.53 41.03 2.02
C PHE A 8 -5.94 41.41 0.67
N GLY A 9 -5.98 42.72 0.37
CA GLY A 9 -5.32 43.32 -0.78
C GLY A 9 -3.82 43.45 -0.55
N PHE A 10 -3.02 42.95 -1.49
CA PHE A 10 -1.61 43.29 -1.60
C PHE A 10 -1.42 44.31 -2.72
N SER A 11 -1.15 45.56 -2.35
CA SER A 11 -0.65 46.59 -3.24
C SER A 11 0.88 46.46 -3.36
N GLY A 12 1.34 45.85 -4.44
CA GLY A 12 2.76 45.84 -4.84
C GLY A 12 2.94 46.64 -6.13
N ALA A 13 3.38 47.88 -6.00
CA ALA A 13 3.71 48.74 -7.14
C ALA A 13 5.00 48.25 -7.82
N TYR A 14 4.92 47.85 -9.09
CA TYR A 14 6.07 47.58 -9.94
C TYR A 14 6.53 48.89 -10.63
N PRO A 15 7.80 49.31 -10.52
CA PRO A 15 8.33 50.32 -11.42
C PRO A 15 8.70 49.68 -12.76
N ARG A 16 8.18 50.29 -13.83
CA ARG A 16 8.57 50.08 -15.23
C ARG A 16 9.91 50.76 -15.50
N GLY A 17 10.81 50.09 -16.22
CA GLY A 17 11.82 50.74 -17.06
C GLY A 17 13.23 50.16 -16.98
N PHE A 18 13.84 50.01 -18.16
CA PHE A 18 15.24 49.65 -18.48
C PHE A 18 15.62 48.17 -18.24
N GLY A 19 16.23 47.44 -19.17
CA GLY A 19 16.75 47.75 -20.50
C GLY A 19 17.52 46.52 -20.99
N PHE A 20 17.40 46.20 -22.27
CA PHE A 20 18.10 45.13 -22.98
C PHE A 20 19.63 45.15 -22.69
N ALA A 21 20.14 44.20 -21.89
CA ALA A 21 21.56 43.81 -21.86
C ALA A 21 21.78 42.58 -20.98
N THR A 22 21.33 41.38 -21.40
CA THR A 22 21.70 40.14 -20.69
C THR A 22 21.69 38.94 -21.64
N VAL A 23 22.56 38.95 -22.66
CA VAL A 23 22.78 37.80 -23.56
C VAL A 23 24.23 37.31 -23.53
N LEU A 24 25.11 37.87 -22.70
CA LEU A 24 26.54 37.52 -22.74
C LEU A 24 27.21 37.63 -21.36
N LEU A 25 26.63 37.01 -20.33
CA LEU A 25 27.29 36.88 -19.02
C LEU A 25 26.77 35.73 -18.15
N VAL A 26 26.43 34.58 -18.75
CA VAL A 26 26.01 33.36 -17.99
C VAL A 26 27.03 32.22 -18.11
N SER A 27 28.04 32.34 -18.99
CA SER A 27 29.00 31.26 -19.25
C SER A 27 30.23 31.24 -18.32
N LEU A 28 30.32 32.12 -17.30
CA LEU A 28 31.55 32.24 -16.48
C LEU A 28 31.36 32.28 -14.95
N ILE A 29 30.19 31.89 -14.42
CA ILE A 29 29.94 31.77 -12.96
C ILE A 29 29.63 30.31 -12.53
N LEU A 30 29.72 29.34 -13.46
CA LEU A 30 29.45 27.91 -13.19
C LEU A 30 30.67 27.10 -12.70
N ALA A 31 31.59 27.72 -11.95
CA ALA A 31 32.74 27.03 -11.37
C ALA A 31 32.98 27.41 -9.91
N CYS A 32 31.92 27.37 -9.09
CA CYS A 32 32.07 27.24 -7.65
C CYS A 32 31.28 26.00 -7.23
N PRO A 33 31.93 24.83 -7.06
CA PRO A 33 31.26 23.72 -6.41
C PRO A 33 31.06 24.14 -4.96
N ALA A 34 29.83 24.48 -4.60
CA ALA A 34 29.43 24.46 -3.20
C ALA A 34 29.57 23.01 -2.73
N LYS A 35 30.73 22.69 -2.14
CA LYS A 35 30.90 21.50 -1.31
C LYS A 35 29.90 21.62 -0.17
N SER A 36 28.69 21.11 -0.37
CA SER A 36 27.89 20.63 0.74
C SER A 36 28.71 19.48 1.31
N GLN A 37 29.25 19.70 2.50
CA GLN A 37 30.03 18.73 3.22
C GLN A 37 29.05 17.66 3.71
N GLU A 38 28.65 16.77 2.81
CA GLU A 38 28.04 15.49 3.16
C GLU A 38 29.14 14.75 3.91
N LEU A 39 29.08 14.82 5.24
CA LEU A 39 29.92 14.02 6.11
C LEU A 39 29.80 12.58 5.62
N ALA A 40 30.95 11.99 5.27
CA ALA A 40 31.01 10.59 4.87
C ALA A 40 30.24 9.78 5.94
N PRO A 41 29.33 8.88 5.55
CA PRO A 41 28.67 8.02 6.51
C PRO A 41 29.78 7.31 7.28
N VAL A 42 29.83 7.53 8.60
CA VAL A 42 30.64 6.71 9.47
C VAL A 42 30.06 5.31 9.31
N ASP A 43 30.83 4.42 8.71
CA ASP A 43 30.41 3.05 8.40
C ASP A 43 30.39 2.24 9.72
N THR A 44 29.43 2.56 10.59
CA THR A 44 29.11 1.80 11.81
C THR A 44 28.17 0.66 11.44
N ALA A 45 28.60 -0.23 10.56
CA ALA A 45 27.84 -1.40 10.12
C ALA A 45 27.43 -2.34 11.29
N THR A 46 27.89 -2.08 12.51
CA THR A 46 27.55 -2.79 13.76
C THR A 46 26.52 -2.09 14.66
N ALA A 47 26.11 -0.85 14.38
CA ALA A 47 25.19 -0.12 15.28
C ALA A 47 23.70 -0.39 14.97
N ILE A 48 23.38 -0.74 13.73
CA ILE A 48 22.01 -0.92 13.24
C ILE A 48 21.98 -2.16 12.35
N HIS A 49 20.94 -2.97 12.52
CA HIS A 49 20.64 -4.14 11.70
C HIS A 49 19.17 -4.14 11.27
N ILE A 50 18.91 -4.04 9.96
CA ILE A 50 17.63 -4.37 9.34
C ILE A 50 17.51 -5.90 9.42
N VAL A 51 16.61 -6.37 10.27
CA VAL A 51 16.43 -7.80 10.52
C VAL A 51 15.39 -8.36 9.57
N GLU A 52 14.33 -7.61 9.30
CA GLU A 52 13.19 -8.10 8.53
C GLU A 52 12.47 -6.97 7.81
N ILE A 53 12.04 -7.24 6.58
CA ILE A 53 11.21 -6.35 5.76
C ILE A 53 10.00 -7.17 5.30
N GLY A 54 8.80 -6.71 5.64
CA GLY A 54 7.57 -7.45 5.42
C GLY A 54 7.47 -8.67 6.35
N PHE A 55 7.01 -9.78 5.79
CA PHE A 55 6.78 -11.04 6.50
C PHE A 55 7.67 -12.13 5.90
N GLU A 56 8.62 -12.69 6.65
CA GLU A 56 9.65 -13.61 6.14
C GLU A 56 10.43 -13.03 4.93
N GLY A 57 10.66 -11.70 4.93
CA GLY A 57 11.30 -11.00 3.81
C GLY A 57 10.40 -10.71 2.60
N LYS A 58 9.11 -11.05 2.67
CA LYS A 58 8.14 -10.82 1.58
C LYS A 58 7.28 -9.59 1.84
N PHE A 59 7.14 -8.73 0.83
CA PHE A 59 6.29 -7.53 0.90
C PHE A 59 5.79 -7.10 -0.48
N LYS A 60 4.66 -6.40 -0.56
CA LYS A 60 4.13 -5.83 -1.80
C LYS A 60 4.58 -4.38 -2.00
N VAL A 61 4.98 -4.03 -3.21
CA VAL A 61 5.25 -2.62 -3.55
C VAL A 61 3.96 -1.80 -3.51
N GLY A 62 4.05 -0.57 -3.00
CA GLY A 62 2.91 0.34 -2.83
C GLY A 62 2.10 0.18 -1.54
N ALA A 63 2.26 -0.94 -0.82
CA ALA A 63 1.57 -1.18 0.44
C ALA A 63 2.43 -0.78 1.65
N TRP A 64 1.78 -0.42 2.77
CA TRP A 64 2.45 -0.30 4.06
C TRP A 64 3.11 -1.63 4.42
N THR A 65 4.42 -1.57 4.60
CA THR A 65 5.28 -2.71 4.85
C THR A 65 5.98 -2.52 6.20
N PRO A 66 5.85 -3.47 7.13
CA PRO A 66 6.59 -3.42 8.38
C PRO A 66 8.08 -3.68 8.12
N ILE A 67 8.95 -2.93 8.79
CA ILE A 67 10.38 -3.16 8.83
C ILE A 67 10.83 -3.27 10.28
N ARG A 68 11.52 -4.36 10.61
CA ARG A 68 12.12 -4.59 11.93
C ARG A 68 13.57 -4.16 11.90
N VAL A 69 13.89 -3.20 12.76
CA VAL A 69 15.24 -2.67 12.93
C VAL A 69 15.70 -2.98 14.34
N VAL A 70 16.89 -3.57 14.44
CA VAL A 70 17.62 -3.76 15.68
C VAL A 70 18.73 -2.72 15.77
N ILE A 71 18.86 -2.10 16.94
CA ILE A 71 19.80 -1.01 17.20
C ILE A 71 20.64 -1.41 18.42
N ASP A 72 21.94 -1.15 18.37
CA ASP A 72 22.82 -1.26 19.54
C ASP A 72 22.92 0.12 20.24
N PRO A 73 22.26 0.31 21.40
CA PRO A 73 22.31 1.59 22.12
C PRO A 73 23.71 1.98 22.55
N ARG A 74 24.62 1.00 22.76
CA ARG A 74 26.00 1.24 23.23
C ARG A 74 26.85 1.90 22.15
N VAL A 75 26.58 1.59 20.89
CA VAL A 75 27.29 2.18 19.74
C VAL A 75 26.67 3.51 19.33
N VAL A 76 25.34 3.61 19.37
CA VAL A 76 24.62 4.86 19.07
C VAL A 76 24.98 5.97 20.06
N GLY A 77 25.10 5.66 21.36
CA GLY A 77 25.59 6.59 22.37
C GLY A 77 24.66 7.77 22.70
N ALA A 78 23.44 7.80 22.15
CA ALA A 78 22.42 8.80 22.43
C ALA A 78 21.18 8.16 23.07
N SER A 79 20.60 8.84 24.07
CA SER A 79 19.40 8.36 24.76
C SER A 79 18.13 8.59 23.95
N ARG A 80 18.02 9.76 23.29
CA ARG A 80 16.85 10.13 22.48
C ARG A 80 17.23 10.22 21.02
N VAL A 81 16.51 9.45 20.19
CA VAL A 81 16.80 9.30 18.77
C VAL A 81 15.52 9.31 17.93
N ARG A 82 15.68 9.60 16.65
CA ARG A 82 14.67 9.40 15.60
C ARG A 82 15.17 8.39 14.60
N LEU A 83 14.25 7.58 14.08
CA LEU A 83 14.53 6.74 12.92
C LEU A 83 14.08 7.44 11.64
N GLU A 84 14.97 7.49 10.66
CA GLU A 84 14.66 7.90 9.31
C GLU A 84 14.93 6.73 8.36
N ILE A 85 13.90 6.31 7.62
CA ILE A 85 13.96 5.19 6.68
C ILE A 85 13.64 5.73 5.30
N GLN A 86 14.66 5.80 4.46
CA GLN A 86 14.56 6.33 3.11
C GLN A 86 14.43 5.19 2.10
N THR A 87 13.47 5.34 1.19
CA THR A 87 13.24 4.46 0.04
C THR A 87 12.83 5.32 -1.16
N VAL A 88 12.15 4.73 -2.14
CA VAL A 88 11.61 5.41 -3.31
C VAL A 88 10.09 5.22 -3.40
N ASP A 89 9.41 6.21 -3.96
CA ASP A 89 7.99 6.12 -4.30
C ASP A 89 7.76 5.48 -5.68
N GLY A 90 6.48 5.44 -6.10
CA GLY A 90 6.08 4.84 -7.36
C GLY A 90 6.66 5.50 -8.61
N ASP A 91 7.12 6.76 -8.52
CA ASP A 91 7.80 7.47 -9.61
C ASP A 91 9.32 7.34 -9.51
N GLY A 92 9.84 6.74 -8.43
CA GLY A 92 11.26 6.59 -8.17
C GLY A 92 11.90 7.79 -7.48
N VAL A 93 11.09 8.70 -6.92
CA VAL A 93 11.54 9.85 -6.13
C VAL A 93 11.85 9.38 -4.70
N ARG A 94 12.87 9.96 -4.07
CA ARG A 94 13.24 9.61 -2.68
C ARG A 94 12.13 10.00 -1.71
N ALA A 95 11.64 9.01 -0.97
CA ALA A 95 10.67 9.17 0.11
C ALA A 95 11.33 8.77 1.44
N THR A 96 11.40 9.69 2.40
CA THR A 96 11.95 9.43 3.74
C THR A 96 10.82 9.33 4.74
N HIS A 97 10.59 8.13 5.28
CA HIS A 97 9.69 7.91 6.42
C HIS A 97 10.45 8.21 7.72
N ALA A 98 9.98 9.18 8.50
CA ALA A 98 10.68 9.61 9.70
C ALA A 98 9.74 9.64 10.91
N ASP A 99 10.26 9.30 12.08
CA ASP A 99 9.55 9.53 13.33
C ASP A 99 9.36 11.04 13.54
N ALA A 100 8.12 11.45 13.81
CA ALA A 100 7.76 12.85 14.05
C ALA A 100 8.45 13.41 15.31
N GLU A 101 8.60 12.58 16.34
CA GLU A 101 9.24 12.94 17.60
C GLU A 101 10.38 11.97 17.92
N ALA A 102 11.44 12.46 18.58
CA ALA A 102 12.46 11.58 19.13
C ALA A 102 11.89 10.72 20.25
N PHE A 103 12.30 9.46 20.28
CA PHE A 103 11.91 8.50 21.31
C PHE A 103 13.13 8.12 22.15
N ASP A 104 12.87 7.70 23.40
CA ASP A 104 13.92 7.19 24.28
C ASP A 104 14.26 5.75 23.88
N ILE A 105 15.50 5.51 23.47
CA ILE A 105 15.97 4.20 23.02
C ILE A 105 15.87 3.16 24.15
N ALA A 106 15.98 3.58 25.41
CA ALA A 106 15.87 2.69 26.57
C ALA A 106 14.43 2.23 26.86
N SER A 107 13.43 2.85 26.22
CA SER A 107 12.02 2.43 26.35
C SER A 107 11.64 1.25 25.44
N LEU A 108 12.52 0.89 24.50
CA LEU A 108 12.29 -0.22 23.59
C LEU A 108 12.61 -1.58 24.24
N PRO A 109 11.93 -2.66 23.84
CA PRO A 109 12.28 -4.01 24.28
C PRO A 109 13.74 -4.35 23.90
N SER A 110 14.53 -4.75 24.90
CA SER A 110 15.92 -5.19 24.73
C SER A 110 16.04 -6.70 24.85
N ASP A 111 16.90 -7.31 24.05
CA ASP A 111 17.30 -8.71 24.20
C ASP A 111 18.35 -8.90 25.31
N ASP A 112 18.74 -10.16 25.57
CA ASP A 112 19.77 -10.51 26.57
C ASP A 112 21.15 -9.91 26.25
N ALA A 113 21.41 -9.57 24.97
CA ALA A 113 22.66 -8.92 24.56
C ALA A 113 22.62 -7.40 24.80
N GLY A 114 21.45 -6.83 25.09
CA GLY A 114 21.20 -5.40 25.26
C GLY A 114 20.93 -4.66 23.95
N LEU A 115 20.65 -5.37 22.86
CA LEU A 115 20.19 -4.80 21.60
C LEU A 115 18.70 -4.50 21.69
N VAL A 116 18.27 -3.37 21.14
CA VAL A 116 16.85 -2.99 21.15
C VAL A 116 16.22 -3.20 19.78
N SER A 117 14.99 -3.70 19.76
CA SER A 117 14.24 -3.94 18.52
C SER A 117 13.05 -3.00 18.40
N CYS A 118 12.76 -2.55 17.17
CA CYS A 118 11.57 -1.76 16.90
C CYS A 118 11.03 -2.01 15.49
N TRP A 119 9.72 -1.84 15.35
CA TRP A 119 9.00 -1.91 14.08
C TRP A 119 8.67 -0.50 13.58
N ARG A 120 8.78 -0.30 12.27
CA ARG A 120 8.29 0.90 11.56
C ARG A 120 7.54 0.50 10.31
N ASN A 121 6.63 1.35 9.85
CA ASN A 121 5.87 1.12 8.63
C ASN A 121 6.37 2.04 7.52
N ILE A 122 6.77 1.47 6.39
CA ILE A 122 7.27 2.19 5.22
C ILE A 122 6.47 1.81 3.98
N ARG A 123 6.48 2.66 2.95
CA ARG A 123 5.98 2.28 1.62
C ARG A 123 7.13 2.26 0.63
N ILE A 124 7.26 1.16 -0.09
CA ILE A 124 8.31 0.96 -1.10
C ILE A 124 7.62 0.96 -2.47
N GLY A 125 7.97 1.90 -3.35
CA GLY A 125 7.27 2.11 -4.62
C GLY A 125 7.86 1.43 -5.84
N ARG A 126 8.97 0.70 -5.69
CA ARG A 126 9.62 -0.03 -6.78
C ARG A 126 10.00 -1.43 -6.33
N LEU A 127 9.93 -2.38 -7.26
CA LEU A 127 10.38 -3.76 -7.02
C LEU A 127 11.86 -3.81 -6.64
N ARG A 128 12.69 -3.00 -7.33
CA ARG A 128 14.10 -2.84 -6.99
C ARG A 128 14.33 -1.49 -6.34
N ALA A 129 14.76 -1.49 -5.08
CA ALA A 129 15.03 -0.28 -4.32
C ALA A 129 16.15 -0.50 -3.30
N ASN A 130 16.78 0.59 -2.86
CA ASN A 130 17.65 0.58 -1.69
C ASN A 130 16.90 1.21 -0.52
N ILE A 131 16.83 0.47 0.58
CA ILE A 131 16.31 0.96 1.86
C ILE A 131 17.50 1.45 2.67
N VAL A 132 17.47 2.73 3.05
CA VAL A 132 18.52 3.34 3.86
C VAL A 132 17.91 3.70 5.21
N VAL A 133 18.34 3.04 6.27
CA VAL A 133 17.92 3.30 7.66
C VAL A 133 18.98 4.16 8.33
N ARG A 134 18.57 5.27 8.93
CA ARG A 134 19.41 6.18 9.70
C ARG A 134 18.86 6.35 11.10
N VAL A 135 19.75 6.26 12.09
CA VAL A 135 19.47 6.72 13.45
C VAL A 135 20.01 8.14 13.55
N VAL A 136 19.14 9.06 13.95
CA VAL A 136 19.43 10.49 14.02
C VAL A 136 19.19 10.96 15.45
N ASP A 137 20.07 11.79 16.00
CA ASP A 137 19.85 12.40 17.32
C ASP A 137 18.79 13.53 17.28
N GLU A 138 18.49 14.12 18.44
CA GLU A 138 17.60 15.29 18.52
C GLU A 138 18.14 16.53 17.78
N GLY A 139 19.47 16.65 17.67
CA GLY A 139 20.15 17.72 16.94
C GLY A 139 20.15 17.56 15.42
N GLY A 140 19.70 16.42 14.88
CA GLY A 140 19.72 16.11 13.46
C GLY A 140 21.03 15.46 12.97
N LEU A 141 21.96 15.12 13.86
CA LEU A 141 23.17 14.39 13.52
C LEU A 141 22.85 12.92 13.28
N VAL A 142 23.31 12.40 12.13
CA VAL A 142 23.21 10.98 11.80
C VAL A 142 24.25 10.22 12.63
N LEU A 143 23.79 9.39 13.55
CA LEU A 143 24.62 8.59 14.46
C LEU A 143 25.05 7.27 13.83
N ALA A 144 24.17 6.67 13.04
CA ALA A 144 24.46 5.42 12.33
C ALA A 144 23.59 5.31 11.07
N THR A 145 24.08 4.56 10.08
CA THR A 145 23.38 4.31 8.81
C THR A 145 23.58 2.86 8.38
N GLN A 146 22.52 2.25 7.86
CA GLN A 146 22.58 0.96 7.20
C GLN A 146 21.81 1.03 5.88
N THR A 147 22.31 0.34 4.86
CA THR A 147 21.65 0.22 3.56
C THR A 147 21.41 -1.25 3.22
N GLN A 148 20.20 -1.57 2.76
CA GLN A 148 19.86 -2.89 2.23
C GLN A 148 19.12 -2.75 0.90
N GLY A 149 19.61 -3.46 -0.12
CA GLY A 149 18.91 -3.60 -1.38
C GLY A 149 17.75 -4.58 -1.27
N VAL A 150 16.63 -4.26 -1.91
CA VAL A 150 15.50 -5.16 -2.10
C VAL A 150 15.25 -5.35 -3.59
N ASP A 151 14.88 -6.57 -3.97
CA ASP A 151 14.54 -6.94 -5.33
C ASP A 151 13.60 -8.17 -5.35
N PRO A 152 13.05 -8.56 -6.53
CA PRO A 152 12.16 -9.70 -6.61
C PRO A 152 12.78 -11.04 -6.22
N ALA A 153 14.10 -11.21 -6.41
CA ALA A 153 14.80 -12.42 -6.00
C ALA A 153 14.90 -12.55 -4.47
N HIS A 154 14.85 -11.42 -3.76
CA HIS A 154 14.93 -11.33 -2.31
C HIS A 154 13.59 -10.96 -1.64
N GLY A 155 12.47 -11.10 -2.35
CA GLY A 155 11.14 -11.11 -1.74
C GLY A 155 10.22 -9.92 -2.03
N SER A 156 10.64 -8.93 -2.84
CA SER A 156 9.73 -7.88 -3.28
C SER A 156 8.67 -8.43 -4.25
N LEU A 157 7.40 -8.26 -3.93
CA LEU A 157 6.27 -8.71 -4.74
C LEU A 157 5.66 -7.54 -5.52
N PRO A 158 5.21 -7.77 -6.77
CA PRO A 158 4.45 -6.77 -7.53
C PRO A 158 3.18 -6.34 -6.79
N SER A 159 2.74 -5.11 -7.05
CA SER A 159 1.59 -4.48 -6.38
C SER A 159 0.29 -5.26 -6.54
N THR A 160 0.18 -6.03 -7.63
CA THR A 160 -0.99 -6.84 -7.97
C THR A 160 -0.96 -8.27 -7.42
N HIS A 161 0.17 -8.71 -6.83
CA HIS A 161 0.27 -10.04 -6.23
C HIS A 161 -0.53 -10.13 -4.94
N GLY A 162 -1.13 -11.28 -4.68
CA GLY A 162 -1.77 -11.57 -3.40
C GLY A 162 -0.74 -12.05 -2.38
N LEU A 163 -0.78 -11.57 -1.14
CA LEU A 163 0.00 -12.11 -0.03
C LEU A 163 -0.93 -12.80 0.98
N VAL A 164 -0.70 -14.09 1.19
CA VAL A 164 -1.45 -14.92 2.14
C VAL A 164 -0.57 -15.25 3.33
N LEU A 165 -1.02 -14.90 4.54
CA LEU A 165 -0.35 -15.30 5.78
C LEU A 165 -1.02 -16.52 6.40
N GLY A 166 -0.24 -17.55 6.72
CA GLY A 166 -0.72 -18.72 7.46
C GLY A 166 -0.18 -18.74 8.89
N LEU A 167 -1.07 -18.81 9.87
CA LEU A 167 -0.77 -18.95 11.29
C LEU A 167 -1.19 -20.35 11.76
N GLY A 168 -0.32 -21.03 12.52
CA GLY A 168 -0.60 -22.40 12.98
C GLY A 168 -0.27 -23.49 11.96
N PRO A 169 -0.66 -24.75 12.23
CA PRO A 169 -0.30 -25.88 11.37
C PRO A 169 -0.63 -25.65 9.89
N GLU A 170 0.27 -26.09 9.00
CA GLU A 170 0.10 -25.92 7.56
C GLU A 170 -0.96 -26.91 7.03
N ILE A 171 -2.03 -26.39 6.42
CA ILE A 171 -3.16 -27.17 5.90
C ILE A 171 -3.10 -27.39 4.37
N GLY A 172 -1.90 -27.35 3.80
CA GLY A 172 -1.67 -27.55 2.35
C GLY A 172 -1.91 -26.33 1.46
N PHE A 173 -2.16 -25.13 2.03
CA PHE A 173 -2.39 -23.90 1.27
C PHE A 173 -1.21 -23.51 0.36
N ARG A 174 0.04 -23.69 0.82
CA ARG A 174 1.24 -23.40 0.03
C ARG A 174 1.28 -24.23 -1.25
N GLN A 175 1.08 -25.54 -1.13
CA GLN A 175 1.07 -26.45 -2.26
C GLN A 175 -0.07 -26.12 -3.23
N TRP A 176 -1.28 -25.90 -2.70
CA TRP A 176 -2.45 -25.56 -3.49
C TRP A 176 -2.25 -24.27 -4.32
N LEU A 177 -1.67 -23.22 -3.72
CA LEU A 177 -1.37 -21.97 -4.41
C LEU A 177 -0.30 -22.15 -5.50
N GLY A 178 0.77 -22.90 -5.20
CA GLY A 178 1.84 -23.18 -6.17
C GLY A 178 1.36 -23.93 -7.42
N ASP A 179 0.40 -24.84 -7.27
CA ASP A 179 -0.18 -25.57 -8.40
C ASP A 179 -1.11 -24.70 -9.27
N ARG A 180 -1.80 -23.72 -8.68
CA ARG A 180 -2.63 -22.75 -9.43
C ARG A 180 -1.81 -21.64 -10.10
N GLN A 181 -0.70 -21.22 -9.51
CA GLN A 181 0.17 -20.20 -10.10
C GLN A 181 0.70 -20.62 -11.48
N LYS A 182 0.92 -21.92 -11.71
CA LYS A 182 1.31 -22.48 -13.02
C LYS A 182 0.21 -22.39 -14.10
N ARG A 183 -1.02 -22.00 -13.73
CA ARG A 183 -2.21 -22.03 -14.60
C ARG A 183 -2.84 -20.66 -14.85
N ILE A 184 -2.48 -19.62 -14.09
CA ILE A 184 -3.10 -18.29 -14.14
C ILE A 184 -1.99 -17.25 -14.34
N ASP A 185 -1.95 -16.63 -15.53
CA ASP A 185 -0.85 -15.72 -15.93
C ASP A 185 -0.88 -14.32 -15.25
N GLU A 186 -1.97 -13.91 -14.60
CA GLU A 186 -2.17 -12.47 -14.29
C GLU A 186 -2.27 -12.11 -12.79
N ARG A 187 -2.44 -13.07 -11.86
CA ARG A 187 -2.44 -12.81 -10.41
C ARG A 187 -1.85 -13.97 -9.62
N ALA A 188 -0.55 -13.88 -9.33
CA ALA A 188 0.11 -14.82 -8.45
C ALA A 188 -0.16 -14.48 -6.98
N PHE A 189 -0.27 -15.53 -6.16
CA PHE A 189 -0.39 -15.43 -4.71
C PHE A 189 0.87 -16.01 -4.09
N GLU A 190 1.46 -15.29 -3.15
CA GLU A 190 2.55 -15.75 -2.31
C GLU A 190 1.98 -16.20 -0.96
N TYR A 191 2.43 -17.35 -0.46
CA TYR A 191 2.07 -17.84 0.87
C TYR A 191 3.26 -17.80 1.82
N VAL A 192 3.08 -17.09 2.94
CA VAL A 192 4.05 -16.98 4.01
C VAL A 192 3.48 -17.62 5.26
N HIS A 193 4.22 -18.57 5.83
CA HIS A 193 3.84 -19.21 7.08
C HIS A 193 4.62 -18.57 8.23
N ILE A 194 3.90 -18.08 9.24
CA ILE A 194 4.49 -17.48 10.44
C ILE A 194 4.48 -18.54 11.54
N GLY A 195 5.68 -19.00 11.91
CA GLY A 195 5.86 -20.00 12.96
C GLY A 195 6.16 -19.42 14.35
N ALA A 196 6.62 -18.17 14.43
CA ALA A 196 7.02 -17.51 15.66
C ALA A 196 6.35 -16.13 15.79
N SER A 197 5.97 -15.78 17.01
CA SER A 197 5.21 -14.56 17.33
C SER A 197 5.98 -13.27 17.19
N ASP A 198 7.30 -13.29 17.39
CA ASP A 198 8.17 -12.12 17.31
C ASP A 198 8.26 -11.52 15.89
N ARG A 199 7.66 -12.22 14.91
CA ARG A 199 7.62 -11.85 13.49
C ARG A 199 6.38 -11.05 13.10
N LEU A 200 5.40 -10.88 13.99
CA LEU A 200 4.23 -10.04 13.71
C LEU A 200 4.32 -8.67 14.39
N PRO A 201 4.07 -7.59 13.64
CA PRO A 201 4.02 -6.24 14.18
C PRO A 201 2.76 -6.03 15.03
N GLN A 202 2.84 -5.13 16.02
CA GLN A 202 1.70 -4.77 16.88
C GLN A 202 0.77 -3.73 16.26
N ASP A 203 1.17 -3.07 15.17
CA ASP A 203 0.34 -2.08 14.47
C ASP A 203 -0.53 -2.76 13.40
N PRO A 204 -1.87 -2.66 13.45
CA PRO A 204 -2.76 -3.21 12.42
C PRO A 204 -2.49 -2.66 11.02
N ALA A 205 -1.97 -1.43 10.90
CA ALA A 205 -1.62 -0.83 9.61
C ALA A 205 -0.46 -1.56 8.92
N SER A 206 0.37 -2.28 9.67
CA SER A 206 1.42 -3.12 9.12
C SER A 206 0.89 -4.35 8.38
N LEU A 207 -0.36 -4.74 8.63
CA LEU A 207 -1.02 -5.86 7.96
C LEU A 207 -1.73 -5.42 6.66
N GLU A 208 -1.58 -4.16 6.19
CA GLU A 208 -2.20 -3.68 4.95
C GLU A 208 -1.78 -4.53 3.73
N THR A 209 -0.51 -4.98 3.67
CA THR A 209 -0.02 -5.81 2.57
C THR A 209 -0.61 -7.23 2.56
N VAL A 210 -1.33 -7.65 3.59
CA VAL A 210 -1.89 -9.01 3.71
C VAL A 210 -3.28 -9.02 3.07
N ASP A 211 -3.45 -9.81 2.01
CA ASP A 211 -4.74 -9.93 1.31
C ASP A 211 -5.65 -10.98 1.96
N LEU A 212 -5.05 -12.01 2.59
CA LEU A 212 -5.75 -13.09 3.27
C LEU A 212 -4.90 -13.62 4.43
N MET A 213 -5.51 -13.81 5.59
CA MET A 213 -4.93 -14.56 6.69
C MET A 213 -5.66 -15.89 6.87
N VAL A 214 -4.91 -16.96 7.07
CA VAL A 214 -5.42 -18.30 7.36
C VAL A 214 -4.94 -18.67 8.76
N LEU A 215 -5.87 -18.79 9.71
CA LEU A 215 -5.59 -19.21 11.08
C LEU A 215 -6.03 -20.66 11.25
N THR A 216 -5.06 -21.56 11.40
CA THR A 216 -5.29 -22.96 11.72
C THR A 216 -5.13 -23.17 13.22
N ILE A 217 -6.20 -23.52 13.93
CA ILE A 217 -6.16 -23.61 15.40
C ILE A 217 -5.41 -24.87 15.87
N GLY A 218 -5.56 -26.00 15.18
CA GLY A 218 -4.96 -27.28 15.57
C GLY A 218 -5.32 -27.70 17.00
N ASP A 219 -4.31 -27.98 17.81
CA ASP A 219 -4.42 -28.37 19.22
C ASP A 219 -4.64 -27.18 20.19
N GLY A 220 -4.63 -25.95 19.69
CA GLY A 220 -4.79 -24.74 20.51
C GLY A 220 -3.51 -24.20 21.13
N SER A 221 -2.34 -24.80 20.84
CA SER A 221 -1.02 -24.32 21.31
C SER A 221 -0.73 -22.86 20.93
N LEU A 222 -1.34 -22.36 19.85
CA LEU A 222 -1.27 -20.97 19.43
C LEU A 222 -1.84 -19.99 20.45
N PHE A 223 -2.77 -20.41 21.31
CA PHE A 223 -3.41 -19.55 22.30
C PHE A 223 -2.81 -19.69 23.70
N ALA A 224 -1.73 -20.45 23.87
CA ALA A 224 -0.99 -20.46 25.12
C ALA A 224 -0.48 -19.05 25.47
N GLU A 225 -0.38 -18.70 26.75
CA GLU A 225 0.05 -17.36 27.21
C GLU A 225 1.41 -16.95 26.62
N ASP A 226 2.33 -17.92 26.44
CA ASP A 226 3.67 -17.72 25.88
C ASP A 226 3.70 -17.68 24.35
N SER A 227 2.55 -17.79 23.66
CA SER A 227 2.53 -17.86 22.20
C SER A 227 2.99 -16.56 21.55
N GLY A 228 2.79 -15.42 22.22
CA GLY A 228 3.29 -14.08 21.84
C GLY A 228 2.60 -13.41 20.65
N TYR A 229 1.58 -14.04 20.04
CA TYR A 229 0.89 -13.46 18.88
C TYR A 229 0.11 -12.18 19.26
N PRO A 230 0.14 -11.12 18.43
CA PRO A 230 -0.59 -9.89 18.69
C PRO A 230 -2.08 -10.05 18.31
N TRP A 231 -2.83 -10.84 19.08
CA TRP A 231 -4.22 -11.22 18.78
C TRP A 231 -5.16 -10.03 18.64
N GLU A 232 -4.98 -9.00 19.46
CA GLU A 232 -5.77 -7.77 19.38
C GLU A 232 -5.48 -7.01 18.07
N THR A 233 -4.22 -6.99 17.62
CA THR A 233 -3.83 -6.39 16.34
C THR A 233 -4.47 -7.12 15.16
N ILE A 234 -4.48 -8.46 15.20
CA ILE A 234 -5.14 -9.29 14.17
C ILE A 234 -6.65 -9.01 14.17
N ALA A 235 -7.29 -8.96 15.34
CA ALA A 235 -8.71 -8.65 15.45
C ALA A 235 -9.04 -7.25 14.90
N GLN A 236 -8.24 -6.23 15.23
CA GLN A 236 -8.40 -4.88 14.69
C GLN A 236 -8.20 -4.83 13.17
N TRP A 237 -7.25 -5.58 12.62
CA TRP A 237 -7.07 -5.69 11.18
C TRP A 237 -8.29 -6.31 10.49
N VAL A 238 -8.85 -7.40 11.04
CA VAL A 238 -10.09 -8.00 10.51
C VAL A 238 -11.24 -6.99 10.59
N MET A 239 -11.48 -6.38 11.77
CA MET A 239 -12.54 -5.38 11.93
C MET A 239 -12.37 -4.17 10.98
N GLY A 240 -11.13 -3.81 10.64
CA GLY A 240 -10.78 -2.74 9.71
C GLY A 240 -10.89 -3.09 8.22
N GLY A 241 -11.29 -4.31 7.86
CA GLY A 241 -11.45 -4.75 6.47
C GLY A 241 -10.66 -6.00 6.06
N GLY A 242 -9.88 -6.57 6.98
CA GLY A 242 -9.11 -7.78 6.72
C GLY A 242 -9.97 -9.00 6.45
N VAL A 243 -9.39 -9.98 5.74
CA VAL A 243 -10.06 -11.23 5.38
C VAL A 243 -9.39 -12.40 6.09
N LEU A 244 -10.15 -13.12 6.91
CA LEU A 244 -9.66 -14.21 7.73
C LEU A 244 -10.39 -15.52 7.41
N ILE A 245 -9.64 -16.58 7.12
CA ILE A 245 -10.14 -17.96 7.18
C ILE A 245 -9.71 -18.54 8.52
N VAL A 246 -10.65 -19.03 9.31
CA VAL A 246 -10.37 -19.74 10.55
C VAL A 246 -10.69 -21.22 10.35
N ASN A 247 -9.67 -22.05 10.43
CA ASN A 247 -9.84 -23.49 10.47
C ASN A 247 -9.99 -23.96 11.93
N GLY A 248 -11.24 -24.32 12.26
CA GLY A 248 -11.65 -24.90 13.52
C GLY A 248 -11.11 -26.31 13.68
N ALA A 249 -10.56 -26.57 14.86
CA ALA A 249 -10.07 -27.85 15.32
C ALA A 249 -10.38 -27.97 16.82
N GLU A 250 -10.10 -29.10 17.45
CA GLU A 250 -10.46 -29.36 18.85
C GLU A 250 -9.89 -28.29 19.82
N GLY A 251 -8.73 -27.71 19.51
CA GLY A 251 -8.16 -26.60 20.26
C GLY A 251 -9.02 -25.33 20.31
N ALA A 252 -10.02 -25.19 19.43
CA ALA A 252 -10.93 -24.06 19.43
C ALA A 252 -11.86 -24.06 20.65
N GLU A 253 -11.97 -25.17 21.41
CA GLU A 253 -12.67 -25.19 22.70
C GLU A 253 -12.12 -24.14 23.68
N SER A 254 -10.83 -23.79 23.59
CA SER A 254 -10.20 -22.72 24.39
C SER A 254 -10.79 -21.32 24.12
N LEU A 255 -11.46 -21.13 22.98
CA LEU A 255 -12.11 -19.87 22.61
C LEU A 255 -13.58 -19.82 23.03
N ALA A 256 -14.12 -20.87 23.67
CA ALA A 256 -15.53 -20.97 24.04
C ALA A 256 -15.98 -19.91 25.05
N ASP A 257 -15.08 -19.48 25.94
CA ASP A 257 -15.36 -18.47 26.98
C ASP A 257 -15.57 -17.06 26.39
N GLY A 258 -15.15 -16.83 25.14
CA GLY A 258 -15.44 -15.60 24.39
C GLY A 258 -14.53 -14.40 24.70
N ASP A 259 -13.69 -14.48 25.73
CA ASP A 259 -12.85 -13.36 26.17
C ASP A 259 -11.70 -13.05 25.19
N HIS A 260 -11.15 -14.08 24.53
CA HIS A 260 -10.03 -13.96 23.61
C HIS A 260 -10.37 -13.09 22.38
N PRO A 261 -9.47 -12.20 21.90
CA PRO A 261 -9.77 -11.30 20.77
C PRO A 261 -10.28 -12.02 19.51
N ILE A 262 -9.73 -13.20 19.20
CA ILE A 262 -10.18 -14.02 18.06
C ILE A 262 -11.58 -14.60 18.26
N ALA A 263 -11.99 -14.91 19.49
CA ALA A 263 -13.33 -15.45 19.75
C ALA A 263 -14.44 -14.48 19.32
N ARG A 264 -14.19 -13.17 19.41
CA ARG A 264 -15.10 -12.10 18.97
C ARG A 264 -15.35 -12.12 17.47
N LEU A 265 -14.38 -12.58 16.69
CA LEU A 265 -14.44 -12.68 15.23
C LEU A 265 -15.22 -13.90 14.75
N LEU A 266 -15.38 -14.91 15.61
CA LEU A 266 -16.01 -16.16 15.21
C LEU A 266 -17.52 -15.96 14.91
N PRO A 267 -18.06 -16.70 13.94
CA PRO A 267 -19.47 -16.60 13.56
C PRO A 267 -20.42 -17.26 14.58
N GLY A 268 -20.03 -17.45 15.84
CA GLY A 268 -20.85 -18.08 16.86
C GLY A 268 -20.00 -18.49 18.05
N GLN A 269 -20.65 -18.98 19.11
CA GLN A 269 -19.93 -19.51 20.28
C GLN A 269 -19.45 -20.92 19.98
N VAL A 270 -18.14 -21.15 20.08
CA VAL A 270 -17.56 -22.48 19.90
C VAL A 270 -17.98 -23.37 21.06
N THR A 271 -18.28 -24.63 20.75
CA THR A 271 -18.66 -25.64 21.74
C THR A 271 -17.79 -26.88 21.60
N ARG A 272 -18.04 -27.86 22.47
CA ARG A 272 -17.31 -29.12 22.47
C ARG A 272 -17.35 -29.80 21.09
N ALA A 273 -16.22 -30.34 20.67
CA ALA A 273 -16.08 -31.09 19.43
C ALA A 273 -17.07 -32.27 19.37
N VAL A 274 -17.69 -32.46 18.20
CA VAL A 274 -18.60 -33.58 17.94
C VAL A 274 -18.02 -34.45 16.84
N ARG A 275 -18.08 -35.76 17.05
CA ARG A 275 -17.67 -36.75 16.05
C ARG A 275 -18.83 -37.00 15.09
N VAL A 276 -18.60 -36.75 13.81
CA VAL A 276 -19.60 -36.94 12.76
C VAL A 276 -19.23 -38.15 11.91
N SER A 277 -20.22 -38.97 11.57
CA SER A 277 -20.08 -40.17 10.73
C SER A 277 -20.57 -39.95 9.28
N SER A 278 -21.12 -38.77 9.01
CA SER A 278 -21.50 -38.32 7.67
C SER A 278 -20.57 -37.19 7.24
N SER A 279 -20.12 -37.25 5.99
CA SER A 279 -19.31 -36.22 5.30
C SER A 279 -20.05 -35.62 4.10
N ALA A 280 -21.36 -35.84 4.00
CA ALA A 280 -22.15 -35.44 2.84
C ALA A 280 -22.14 -33.91 2.66
N GLY A 281 -22.04 -33.15 3.76
CA GLY A 281 -21.93 -31.70 3.73
C GLY A 281 -20.65 -31.23 3.06
N ALA A 282 -19.51 -31.75 3.50
CA ALA A 282 -18.19 -31.46 2.97
C ALA A 282 -18.05 -31.86 1.49
N GLU A 283 -18.53 -33.05 1.13
CA GLU A 283 -18.50 -33.58 -0.23
C GLU A 283 -19.37 -32.73 -1.18
N THR A 284 -20.59 -32.36 -0.75
CA THR A 284 -21.49 -31.52 -1.55
C THR A 284 -20.90 -30.12 -1.74
N PHE A 285 -20.32 -29.53 -0.68
CA PHE A 285 -19.76 -28.18 -0.71
C PHE A 285 -18.70 -28.01 -1.80
N VAL A 286 -17.88 -29.04 -2.02
CA VAL A 286 -16.80 -29.02 -3.02
C VAL A 286 -17.14 -29.73 -4.33
N SER A 287 -18.37 -30.26 -4.44
CA SER A 287 -18.78 -31.13 -5.55
C SER A 287 -17.78 -32.27 -5.76
N ALA A 288 -17.46 -32.99 -4.68
CA ALA A 288 -16.52 -34.10 -4.69
C ALA A 288 -17.03 -35.26 -5.56
N ASN A 289 -16.10 -35.96 -6.21
CA ASN A 289 -16.39 -37.20 -6.95
C ASN A 289 -15.97 -38.45 -6.15
N ASP A 290 -15.40 -38.25 -4.97
CA ASP A 290 -14.85 -39.25 -4.06
C ASP A 290 -15.43 -39.02 -2.66
N GLN A 291 -15.51 -40.10 -1.87
CA GLN A 291 -16.01 -40.04 -0.50
C GLN A 291 -14.90 -39.63 0.45
N LEU A 292 -15.21 -38.76 1.42
CA LEU A 292 -14.27 -38.36 2.46
C LEU A 292 -14.13 -39.45 3.53
N LEU A 293 -15.25 -40.07 3.93
CA LEU A 293 -15.27 -41.10 4.97
C LEU A 293 -15.45 -42.49 4.38
N ALA A 294 -14.58 -43.41 4.76
CA ALA A 294 -14.86 -44.83 4.59
C ALA A 294 -15.90 -45.32 5.60
N ARG A 295 -16.42 -46.53 5.38
CA ARG A 295 -17.49 -47.09 6.21
C ARG A 295 -17.04 -47.25 7.67
N GLY A 296 -17.70 -46.53 8.57
CA GLY A 296 -17.42 -46.58 10.02
C GLY A 296 -16.37 -45.58 10.49
N GLU A 297 -15.81 -44.78 9.59
CA GLU A 297 -14.95 -43.66 9.95
C GLU A 297 -15.77 -42.48 10.45
N THR A 298 -15.13 -41.64 11.25
CA THR A 298 -15.67 -40.38 11.74
C THR A 298 -14.61 -39.31 11.68
N TYR A 299 -15.02 -38.05 11.74
CA TYR A 299 -14.09 -36.93 11.92
C TYR A 299 -14.68 -35.91 12.89
N SER A 300 -13.82 -35.01 13.40
CA SER A 300 -14.19 -34.02 14.41
C SER A 300 -14.70 -32.77 13.71
N VAL A 301 -15.85 -32.27 14.17
CA VAL A 301 -16.41 -30.98 13.76
C VAL A 301 -16.66 -30.16 15.02
N MET A 302 -16.20 -28.92 15.00
CA MET A 302 -16.41 -27.90 16.02
C MET A 302 -17.75 -27.19 15.78
N PRO A 303 -18.80 -27.48 16.57
CA PRO A 303 -20.11 -26.87 16.39
C PRO A 303 -20.11 -25.42 16.90
N LEU A 304 -20.92 -24.59 16.24
CA LEU A 304 -21.19 -23.22 16.68
C LEU A 304 -22.60 -23.12 17.26
N GLN A 305 -22.71 -22.58 18.47
CA GLN A 305 -23.98 -22.11 19.03
C GLN A 305 -24.29 -20.70 18.52
N ASN A 306 -25.57 -20.45 18.23
CA ASN A 306 -26.07 -19.19 17.70
C ASN A 306 -25.26 -18.68 16.50
N PRO A 307 -25.15 -19.47 15.41
CA PRO A 307 -24.35 -19.08 14.27
C PRO A 307 -24.89 -17.79 13.63
N ARG A 308 -23.99 -16.84 13.36
CA ARG A 308 -24.19 -15.58 12.67
C ARG A 308 -23.63 -15.67 11.26
N GLY A 309 -24.30 -15.01 10.32
CA GLY A 309 -23.90 -15.03 8.91
C GLY A 309 -24.52 -16.18 8.11
N ARG A 310 -23.92 -16.45 6.96
CA ARG A 310 -24.44 -17.41 5.98
C ARG A 310 -23.77 -18.76 6.16
N ILE A 311 -24.56 -19.78 6.51
CA ILE A 311 -24.11 -21.17 6.57
C ILE A 311 -24.06 -21.72 5.14
N LEU A 312 -22.87 -22.12 4.69
CA LEU A 312 -22.62 -22.62 3.33
C LEU A 312 -22.60 -24.15 3.26
N ALA A 313 -22.21 -24.80 4.35
CA ALA A 313 -22.20 -26.25 4.48
C ALA A 313 -22.57 -26.63 5.91
N TYR A 314 -23.23 -27.77 6.07
CA TYR A 314 -23.55 -28.36 7.36
C TYR A 314 -23.36 -29.87 7.30
N GLU A 315 -22.96 -30.46 8.42
CA GLU A 315 -23.00 -31.91 8.60
C GLU A 315 -24.23 -32.32 9.40
N ARG A 316 -24.58 -33.61 9.28
CA ARG A 316 -25.69 -34.20 10.02
C ARG A 316 -25.15 -35.03 11.18
N VAL A 317 -25.61 -34.71 12.38
CA VAL A 317 -25.37 -35.51 13.59
C VAL A 317 -26.74 -35.91 14.13
N ASP A 318 -27.06 -37.20 14.05
CA ASP A 318 -28.39 -37.73 14.34
C ASP A 318 -29.49 -36.96 13.58
N SER A 319 -30.36 -36.24 14.30
CA SER A 319 -31.42 -35.40 13.75
C SER A 319 -31.06 -33.90 13.66
N THR A 320 -29.83 -33.52 14.02
CA THR A 320 -29.40 -32.12 14.15
C THR A 320 -28.40 -31.75 13.06
N SER A 321 -28.50 -30.53 12.54
CA SER A 321 -27.54 -29.96 11.59
C SER A 321 -26.46 -29.18 12.32
N VAL A 322 -25.20 -29.52 12.08
CA VAL A 322 -24.03 -28.83 12.63
C VAL A 322 -23.38 -28.00 11.53
N PRO A 323 -23.25 -26.66 11.68
CA PRO A 323 -22.59 -25.82 10.68
C PRO A 323 -21.13 -26.26 10.47
N LEU A 324 -20.76 -26.51 9.20
CA LEU A 324 -19.41 -26.88 8.80
C LEU A 324 -18.65 -25.67 8.23
N VAL A 325 -19.27 -24.95 7.29
CA VAL A 325 -18.68 -23.74 6.71
C VAL A 325 -19.63 -22.58 6.94
N VAL A 326 -19.15 -21.52 7.59
CA VAL A 326 -19.93 -20.31 7.88
C VAL A 326 -19.17 -19.08 7.41
N ASP A 327 -19.86 -18.25 6.65
CA ASP A 327 -19.36 -17.01 6.07
C ASP A 327 -20.03 -15.82 6.76
N THR A 328 -19.24 -15.02 7.47
CA THR A 328 -19.74 -13.86 8.22
C THR A 328 -18.90 -12.62 7.94
N THR A 329 -19.51 -11.45 8.14
CA THR A 329 -18.81 -10.18 8.23
C THR A 329 -18.52 -9.85 9.69
N GLN A 330 -17.39 -9.22 9.97
CA GLN A 330 -17.01 -8.72 11.30
C GLN A 330 -16.41 -7.33 11.11
N GLY A 331 -17.08 -6.30 11.64
CA GLY A 331 -16.77 -4.93 11.30
C GLY A 331 -16.87 -4.71 9.78
N MET A 332 -15.79 -4.22 9.19
CA MET A 332 -15.65 -4.03 7.74
C MET A 332 -14.99 -5.23 7.04
N GLY A 333 -14.53 -6.22 7.80
CA GLY A 333 -13.86 -7.40 7.28
C GLY A 333 -14.77 -8.60 7.15
N ARG A 334 -14.13 -9.73 6.84
CA ARG A 334 -14.81 -10.98 6.53
C ARG A 334 -14.12 -12.15 7.19
N VAL A 335 -14.91 -13.05 7.76
CA VAL A 335 -14.43 -14.26 8.42
C VAL A 335 -15.14 -15.47 7.85
N VAL A 336 -14.38 -16.43 7.35
CA VAL A 336 -14.88 -17.75 6.93
C VAL A 336 -14.42 -18.79 7.94
N TRP A 337 -15.38 -19.36 8.65
CA TRP A 337 -15.16 -20.48 9.56
C TRP A 337 -15.26 -21.80 8.82
N MET A 338 -14.27 -22.67 9.00
CA MET A 338 -14.29 -24.07 8.59
C MET A 338 -14.19 -24.94 9.85
N GLY A 339 -15.31 -25.50 10.30
CA GLY A 339 -15.43 -26.16 11.59
C GLY A 339 -14.77 -27.53 11.72
N ALA A 340 -14.27 -28.12 10.64
CA ALA A 340 -13.51 -29.38 10.72
C ALA A 340 -12.03 -29.16 10.49
N ASP A 341 -11.21 -29.91 11.24
CA ASP A 341 -9.76 -29.77 11.19
C ASP A 341 -9.21 -30.24 9.83
N LEU A 342 -8.63 -29.32 9.07
CA LEU A 342 -8.07 -29.60 7.76
C LEU A 342 -6.68 -30.22 7.83
N SER A 343 -6.05 -30.25 9.01
CA SER A 343 -4.74 -30.88 9.25
C SER A 343 -4.85 -32.31 9.79
N ALA A 344 -6.06 -32.76 10.16
CA ALA A 344 -6.31 -34.10 10.69
C ALA A 344 -6.85 -35.08 9.63
N VAL A 345 -6.54 -36.37 9.82
CA VAL A 345 -7.18 -37.46 9.07
C VAL A 345 -8.68 -37.50 9.43
N PRO A 346 -9.59 -37.65 8.45
CA PRO A 346 -9.34 -38.03 7.05
C PRO A 346 -9.23 -36.87 6.06
N LEU A 347 -9.43 -35.62 6.49
CA LEU A 347 -9.41 -34.45 5.61
C LEU A 347 -8.02 -34.18 5.02
N ASP A 348 -6.96 -34.45 5.79
CA ASP A 348 -5.56 -34.28 5.34
C ASP A 348 -5.23 -35.14 4.11
N GLU A 349 -5.70 -36.38 4.09
CA GLU A 349 -5.48 -37.38 3.05
C GLU A 349 -6.54 -37.38 1.93
N TRP A 350 -7.56 -36.52 2.04
CA TRP A 350 -8.68 -36.52 1.10
C TRP A 350 -8.26 -35.98 -0.28
N ASN A 351 -8.50 -36.75 -1.35
CA ASN A 351 -8.11 -36.36 -2.70
C ASN A 351 -8.78 -35.05 -3.16
N SER A 352 -9.98 -34.76 -2.67
CA SER A 352 -10.71 -33.51 -2.97
C SER A 352 -10.34 -32.34 -2.04
N ARG A 353 -9.40 -32.48 -1.09
CA ARG A 353 -8.93 -31.37 -0.22
C ARG A 353 -8.45 -30.14 -0.99
N PRO A 354 -7.69 -30.24 -2.12
CA PRO A 354 -7.34 -29.06 -2.92
C PRO A 354 -8.56 -28.32 -3.48
N ARG A 355 -9.67 -29.02 -3.77
CA ARG A 355 -10.93 -28.38 -4.19
C ARG A 355 -11.61 -27.66 -3.02
N LEU A 356 -11.53 -28.24 -1.82
CA LEU A 356 -12.02 -27.62 -0.60
C LEU A 356 -11.33 -26.29 -0.31
N LEU A 357 -9.99 -26.27 -0.34
CA LEU A 357 -9.20 -25.03 -0.17
C LEU A 357 -9.58 -23.99 -1.23
N GLY A 358 -9.73 -24.43 -2.50
CA GLY A 358 -10.17 -23.54 -3.58
C GLY A 358 -11.57 -22.99 -3.37
N ARG A 359 -12.51 -23.79 -2.88
CA ARG A 359 -13.88 -23.35 -2.60
C ARG A 359 -13.96 -22.37 -1.42
N LEU A 360 -13.12 -22.55 -0.40
CA LEU A 360 -13.00 -21.59 0.71
C LEU A 360 -12.50 -20.22 0.20
N VAL A 361 -11.49 -20.20 -0.67
CA VAL A 361 -10.99 -18.95 -1.29
C VAL A 361 -12.01 -18.35 -2.26
N GLU A 362 -12.70 -19.17 -3.06
CA GLU A 362 -13.76 -18.72 -3.96
C GLU A 362 -14.94 -18.11 -3.21
N THR A 363 -15.27 -18.63 -2.03
CA THR A 363 -16.29 -18.04 -1.15
C THR A 363 -15.97 -16.57 -0.84
N LEU A 364 -14.69 -16.25 -0.65
CA LEU A 364 -14.23 -14.87 -0.45
C LEU A 364 -14.39 -14.03 -1.72
N ARG A 365 -14.21 -14.64 -2.91
CA ARG A 365 -14.32 -13.95 -4.20
C ARG A 365 -15.77 -13.67 -4.61
N ASP A 366 -16.69 -14.62 -4.36
CA ASP A 366 -18.10 -14.58 -4.81
C ASP A 366 -18.91 -13.38 -4.27
N ASN A 367 -18.40 -12.65 -3.27
CA ASN A 367 -19.02 -11.42 -2.75
C ASN A 367 -18.06 -10.22 -2.58
N SER A 368 -16.74 -10.37 -2.72
CA SER A 368 -15.79 -9.32 -2.30
C SER A 368 -14.58 -9.08 -3.23
N PHE A 369 -14.27 -10.00 -4.16
CA PHE A 369 -13.12 -9.84 -5.08
C PHE A 369 -13.41 -10.27 -6.52
N GLY A 370 -14.68 -10.56 -6.83
CA GLY A 370 -15.17 -10.91 -8.16
C GLY A 370 -15.75 -9.70 -8.88
N VAL A 371 -14.91 -8.74 -9.27
CA VAL A 371 -15.09 -8.22 -10.63
C VAL A 371 -14.64 -9.37 -11.52
N GLU A 372 -15.53 -10.32 -11.76
CA GLU A 372 -15.54 -10.96 -13.06
C GLU A 372 -15.44 -9.80 -14.07
N PRO A 373 -14.57 -9.85 -15.10
CA PRO A 373 -14.57 -8.83 -16.13
C PRO A 373 -15.87 -8.99 -16.92
N GLN A 374 -17.01 -8.66 -16.28
CA GLN A 374 -18.05 -7.93 -16.95
C GLN A 374 -17.30 -6.85 -17.68
N ARG A 375 -17.35 -6.99 -19.00
CA ARG A 375 -16.95 -5.98 -19.96
C ARG A 375 -17.75 -4.72 -19.62
N VAL A 376 -17.35 -4.00 -18.57
CA VAL A 376 -17.82 -2.66 -18.25
C VAL A 376 -17.49 -1.89 -19.50
N GLY A 377 -18.52 -1.60 -20.27
CA GLY A 377 -18.41 -1.28 -21.67
C GLY A 377 -17.46 -0.11 -21.86
N ARG A 378 -16.33 -0.36 -22.54
CA ARG A 378 -15.65 0.60 -23.42
C ARG A 378 -15.59 2.06 -22.93
N VAL A 379 -15.33 2.25 -21.64
CA VAL A 379 -14.75 3.49 -21.10
C VAL A 379 -13.47 3.13 -20.35
N ALA A 380 -12.70 2.19 -20.89
CA ALA A 380 -11.27 2.13 -20.62
C ALA A 380 -10.68 3.42 -21.19
N HIS A 381 -10.46 4.42 -20.33
CA HIS A 381 -9.56 5.49 -20.70
C HIS A 381 -8.20 4.85 -20.97
N LEU A 382 -7.71 5.04 -22.20
CA LEU A 382 -6.53 4.40 -22.76
C LEU A 382 -5.38 4.37 -21.76
N GLY A 383 -5.06 3.19 -21.19
CA GLY A 383 -3.82 2.95 -20.44
C GLY A 383 -3.94 2.42 -19.00
N TYR A 384 -5.15 2.34 -18.40
CA TYR A 384 -5.33 1.80 -17.03
C TYR A 384 -6.34 0.66 -17.00
N ASP A 385 -5.94 -0.48 -16.43
CA ASP A 385 -6.77 -1.69 -16.27
C ASP A 385 -7.27 -1.89 -14.83
N ASP A 386 -6.92 -0.97 -13.91
CA ASP A 386 -7.23 -1.03 -12.48
C ASP A 386 -8.04 0.18 -11.98
N LEU A 387 -8.68 0.04 -10.82
CA LEU A 387 -9.49 1.10 -10.21
C LEU A 387 -8.62 2.27 -9.74
N ALA A 388 -7.40 2.00 -9.25
CA ALA A 388 -6.48 3.06 -8.80
C ALA A 388 -6.04 3.94 -9.98
N GLY A 389 -5.71 3.36 -11.15
CA GLY A 389 -5.45 4.11 -12.37
C GLY A 389 -6.66 4.91 -12.87
N GLN A 390 -7.86 4.34 -12.79
CA GLN A 390 -9.10 5.06 -13.12
C GLN A 390 -9.37 6.24 -12.18
N LEU A 391 -9.18 6.04 -10.87
CA LEU A 391 -9.31 7.07 -9.85
C LEU A 391 -8.29 8.19 -10.10
N ARG A 392 -7.02 7.83 -10.31
CA ARG A 392 -5.96 8.78 -10.67
C ARG A 392 -6.34 9.60 -11.90
N SER A 393 -6.82 8.95 -12.96
CA SER A 393 -7.27 9.61 -14.19
C SER A 393 -8.45 10.57 -13.97
N ALA A 394 -9.35 10.25 -13.04
CA ALA A 394 -10.47 11.12 -12.68
C ALA A 394 -9.98 12.34 -11.87
N LEU A 395 -9.08 12.13 -10.91
CA LEU A 395 -8.51 13.19 -10.08
C LEU A 395 -7.55 14.11 -10.84
N ASP A 396 -6.90 13.64 -11.91
CA ASP A 396 -6.03 14.46 -12.76
C ASP A 396 -6.78 15.40 -13.72
N ARG A 397 -8.13 15.40 -13.71
CA ARG A 397 -8.94 16.31 -14.52
C ARG A 397 -9.23 17.61 -13.76
N TYR A 398 -8.43 18.63 -14.03
CA TYR A 398 -8.66 19.97 -13.51
C TYR A 398 -9.55 20.77 -14.48
N GLN A 399 -10.74 21.18 -14.02
CA GLN A 399 -11.71 21.92 -14.85
C GLN A 399 -11.16 23.21 -15.48
N ARG A 400 -10.10 23.79 -14.87
CA ARG A 400 -9.54 25.10 -15.24
C ARG A 400 -8.15 25.01 -15.89
N VAL A 401 -7.61 23.80 -16.12
CA VAL A 401 -6.30 23.60 -16.77
C VAL A 401 -6.51 22.76 -18.02
N SER A 402 -6.26 23.35 -19.19
CA SER A 402 -6.19 22.59 -20.43
C SER A 402 -4.75 22.17 -20.66
N LEU A 403 -4.44 20.88 -20.54
CA LEU A 403 -3.17 20.36 -21.02
C LEU A 403 -3.09 20.59 -22.54
N VAL A 404 -2.02 21.21 -23.01
CA VAL A 404 -1.78 21.38 -24.45
C VAL A 404 -1.66 19.98 -25.04
N THR A 405 -2.57 19.62 -25.95
CA THR A 405 -2.57 18.29 -26.55
C THR A 405 -1.29 18.09 -27.35
N PHE A 406 -0.74 16.86 -27.31
CA PHE A 406 0.42 16.51 -28.14
C PHE A 406 0.20 16.86 -29.61
N THR A 407 -1.01 16.60 -30.12
CA THR A 407 -1.42 16.97 -31.48
C THR A 407 -1.34 18.47 -31.73
N GLY A 408 -1.74 19.31 -30.76
CA GLY A 408 -1.64 20.76 -30.85
C GLY A 408 -0.17 21.23 -30.96
N VAL A 409 0.72 20.65 -30.13
CA VAL A 409 2.16 20.94 -30.21
C VAL A 409 2.75 20.47 -31.53
N ALA A 410 2.45 19.24 -31.96
CA ALA A 410 2.93 18.68 -33.22
C ALA A 410 2.48 19.51 -34.42
N LEU A 411 1.22 19.94 -34.45
CA LEU A 411 0.69 20.81 -35.49
C LEU A 411 1.38 22.19 -35.47
N ALA A 412 1.64 22.76 -34.30
CA ALA A 412 2.37 24.02 -34.16
C ALA A 412 3.81 23.90 -34.68
N VAL A 413 4.50 22.77 -34.41
CA VAL A 413 5.84 22.49 -34.96
C VAL A 413 5.81 22.36 -36.48
N VAL A 414 4.85 21.64 -37.03
CA VAL A 414 4.67 21.52 -38.49
C VAL A 414 4.39 22.89 -39.11
N ALA A 415 3.49 23.68 -38.51
CA ALA A 415 3.21 25.04 -38.96
C ALA A 415 4.47 25.92 -38.91
N PHE A 416 5.28 25.81 -37.86
CA PHE A 416 6.56 26.54 -37.75
C PHE A 416 7.54 26.18 -38.87
N ILE A 417 7.72 24.89 -39.18
CA ILE A 417 8.57 24.42 -40.27
C ILE A 417 8.08 24.96 -41.62
N LEU A 418 6.76 24.98 -41.84
CA LEU A 418 6.17 25.55 -43.05
C LEU A 418 6.39 27.05 -43.15
N VAL A 419 6.31 27.79 -42.04
CA VAL A 419 6.52 29.24 -42.01
C VAL A 419 7.97 29.58 -42.34
N ILE A 420 8.95 28.94 -41.71
CA ILE A 420 10.38 29.24 -41.92
C ILE A 420 10.91 28.70 -43.25
N GLY A 421 10.40 27.57 -43.75
CA GLY A 421 10.89 26.98 -44.99
C GLY A 421 10.20 27.56 -46.22
N PRO A 422 9.09 26.95 -46.68
CA PRO A 422 8.45 27.30 -47.95
C PRO A 422 7.82 28.70 -47.97
N LEU A 423 7.18 29.13 -46.87
CA LEU A 423 6.49 30.42 -46.82
C LEU A 423 7.48 31.59 -46.77
N ASP A 424 8.52 31.51 -45.93
CA ASP A 424 9.56 32.53 -45.86
C ASP A 424 10.32 32.64 -47.18
N TYR A 425 10.73 31.50 -47.76
CA TYR A 425 11.38 31.49 -49.07
C TYR A 425 10.51 32.18 -50.13
N TRP A 426 9.23 31.83 -50.21
CA TRP A 426 8.30 32.43 -51.17
C TRP A 426 8.11 33.93 -50.94
N PHE A 427 7.96 34.36 -49.68
CA PHE A 427 7.78 35.75 -49.30
C PHE A 427 9.01 36.60 -49.66
N VAL A 428 10.20 36.14 -49.29
CA VAL A 428 11.44 36.89 -49.50
C VAL A 428 11.86 36.91 -50.97
N THR A 429 11.76 35.77 -51.68
CA THR A 429 12.20 35.68 -53.08
C THR A 429 11.20 36.26 -54.07
N ARG A 430 9.89 36.08 -53.84
CA ARG A 430 8.86 36.43 -54.83
C ARG A 430 8.18 37.76 -54.55
N LEU A 431 8.01 38.12 -53.27
CA LEU A 431 7.36 39.38 -52.89
C LEU A 431 8.37 40.50 -52.61
N LEU A 432 9.36 40.28 -51.72
CA LEU A 432 10.38 41.29 -51.42
C LEU A 432 11.52 41.35 -52.46
N LYS A 433 11.73 40.27 -53.23
CA LYS A 433 12.83 40.12 -54.22
C LYS A 433 14.23 40.39 -53.64
N ARG A 434 14.41 40.23 -52.33
CA ARG A 434 15.68 40.46 -51.63
C ARG A 434 16.01 39.28 -50.73
N PRO A 435 16.70 38.24 -51.25
CA PRO A 435 16.94 36.97 -50.55
C PRO A 435 17.71 37.11 -49.24
N GLU A 436 18.44 38.21 -49.04
CA GLU A 436 19.11 38.53 -47.78
C GLU A 436 18.16 38.83 -46.60
N TRP A 437 16.89 39.15 -46.86
CA TRP A 437 15.92 39.47 -45.80
C TRP A 437 15.44 38.25 -45.02
N THR A 438 15.70 37.03 -45.49
CA THR A 438 15.41 35.76 -44.81
C THR A 438 15.94 35.74 -43.37
N TRP A 439 17.11 36.35 -43.13
CA TRP A 439 17.68 36.45 -41.78
C TRP A 439 16.80 37.28 -40.83
N ALA A 440 16.21 38.37 -41.33
CA ALA A 440 15.36 39.24 -40.53
C ALA A 440 13.96 38.65 -40.35
N THR A 441 13.36 38.09 -41.40
CA THR A 441 12.04 37.46 -41.34
C THR A 441 12.04 36.23 -40.45
N SER A 442 13.06 35.37 -40.55
CA SER A 442 13.24 34.23 -39.65
C SER A 442 13.38 34.65 -38.19
N ALA A 443 14.15 35.71 -37.88
CA ALA A 443 14.27 36.24 -36.52
C ALA A 443 12.94 36.76 -35.97
N ILE A 444 12.16 37.49 -36.80
CA ILE A 444 10.83 37.99 -36.42
C ILE A 444 9.88 36.83 -36.13
N VAL A 445 9.86 35.79 -36.99
CA VAL A 445 9.01 34.61 -36.79
C VAL A 445 9.36 33.89 -35.49
N ILE A 446 10.64 33.72 -35.18
CA ILE A 446 11.10 33.09 -33.93
C ILE A 446 10.64 33.91 -32.72
N ILE A 447 10.80 35.23 -32.75
CA ILE A 447 10.35 36.11 -31.67
C ILE A 447 8.83 36.03 -31.51
N ALA A 448 8.08 36.11 -32.61
CA ALA A 448 6.62 36.04 -32.61
C ALA A 448 6.13 34.71 -32.04
N LEU A 449 6.72 33.58 -32.45
CA LEU A 449 6.37 32.27 -31.92
C LEU A 449 6.72 32.14 -30.43
N THR A 450 7.87 32.67 -30.00
CA THR A 450 8.28 32.67 -28.58
C THR A 450 7.30 33.47 -27.73
N VAL A 451 6.88 34.65 -28.19
CA VAL A 451 5.87 35.47 -27.51
C VAL A 451 4.51 34.78 -27.49
N ALA A 452 4.09 34.17 -28.61
CA ALA A 452 2.84 33.43 -28.70
C ALA A 452 2.83 32.21 -27.76
N ALA A 453 3.95 31.48 -27.67
CA ALA A 453 4.12 30.35 -26.76
C ALA A 453 4.09 30.81 -25.29
N ALA A 454 4.79 31.89 -24.95
CA ALA A 454 4.78 32.45 -23.60
C ALA A 454 3.38 32.93 -23.18
N PHE A 455 2.65 33.57 -24.10
CA PHE A 455 1.27 34.00 -23.86
C PHE A 455 0.30 32.82 -23.76
N GLY A 456 0.43 31.83 -24.66
CA GLY A 456 -0.37 30.61 -24.63
C GLY A 456 -0.14 29.79 -23.35
N PHE A 457 1.08 29.75 -22.84
CA PHE A 457 1.41 29.11 -21.57
C PHE A 457 0.67 29.78 -20.39
N ARG A 458 0.70 31.11 -20.33
CA ARG A 458 -0.01 31.87 -19.28
C ARG A 458 -1.53 31.69 -19.33
N LEU A 459 -2.10 31.61 -20.53
CA LEU A 459 -3.54 31.41 -20.69
C LEU A 459 -4.02 30.00 -20.32
N THR A 460 -3.18 28.98 -20.48
CA THR A 460 -3.58 27.57 -20.34
C THR A 460 -3.29 26.97 -18.98
N LYS A 461 -2.18 27.36 -18.32
CA LYS A 461 -1.77 26.78 -17.03
C LYS A 461 -2.52 27.33 -15.81
N GLY A 462 -3.07 28.54 -15.89
CA GLY A 462 -3.61 29.25 -14.72
C GLY A 462 -2.54 29.59 -13.67
N ASP A 463 -2.90 30.44 -12.70
CA ASP A 463 -1.98 30.94 -11.67
C ASP A 463 -2.33 30.48 -10.24
N THR A 464 -3.32 29.60 -10.12
CA THR A 464 -3.81 29.10 -8.82
C THR A 464 -3.46 27.63 -8.62
N ILE A 465 -3.11 27.28 -7.39
CA ILE A 465 -3.01 25.90 -6.95
C ILE A 465 -4.43 25.32 -6.90
N LEU A 466 -4.60 24.11 -7.42
CA LEU A 466 -5.88 23.41 -7.43
C LEU A 466 -5.68 22.05 -6.76
N ALA A 467 -6.68 21.62 -5.99
CA ALA A 467 -6.70 20.31 -5.38
C ALA A 467 -8.00 19.60 -5.78
N ASN A 468 -7.88 18.40 -6.33
CA ASN A 468 -8.99 17.49 -6.51
C ASN A 468 -8.92 16.43 -5.40
N GLN A 469 -10.03 16.21 -4.72
CA GLN A 469 -10.10 15.31 -3.57
C GLN A 469 -11.28 14.34 -3.73
N LEU A 470 -11.05 13.07 -3.44
CA LEU A 470 -12.08 12.07 -3.19
C LEU A 470 -11.93 11.58 -1.75
N GLU A 471 -13.03 11.56 -1.01
CA GLU A 471 -13.09 11.06 0.36
C GLU A 471 -14.15 9.97 0.43
N VAL A 472 -13.77 8.79 0.95
CA VAL A 472 -14.67 7.67 1.21
C VAL A 472 -14.63 7.39 2.70
N VAL A 473 -15.80 7.37 3.33
CA VAL A 473 -15.95 7.07 4.75
C VAL A 473 -16.87 5.87 4.89
N ASP A 474 -16.30 4.77 5.38
CA ASP A 474 -17.05 3.57 5.75
C ASP A 474 -17.42 3.67 7.23
N VAL A 475 -18.66 3.28 7.55
CA VAL A 475 -19.18 3.27 8.91
C VAL A 475 -19.77 1.90 9.18
N ASP A 476 -19.23 1.22 10.20
CA ASP A 476 -19.87 0.04 10.75
C ASP A 476 -21.04 0.45 11.64
N ALA A 477 -22.25 0.11 11.22
CA ALA A 477 -23.48 0.47 11.93
C ALA A 477 -23.67 -0.28 13.26
N GLU A 478 -23.03 -1.43 13.45
CA GLU A 478 -23.15 -2.22 14.68
C GLU A 478 -22.20 -1.70 15.77
N THR A 479 -20.93 -1.47 15.42
CA THR A 479 -19.91 -1.04 16.39
C THR A 479 -19.71 0.47 16.45
N GLY A 480 -20.18 1.21 15.44
CA GLY A 480 -19.89 2.64 15.29
C GLY A 480 -18.45 2.95 14.84
N GLN A 481 -17.66 1.94 14.49
CA GLN A 481 -16.31 2.15 13.96
C GLN A 481 -16.36 2.83 12.59
N MET A 482 -15.41 3.72 12.36
CA MET A 482 -15.30 4.49 11.13
C MET A 482 -13.93 4.32 10.49
N ARG A 483 -13.90 4.22 9.17
CA ARG A 483 -12.68 4.16 8.36
C ARG A 483 -12.79 5.20 7.25
N GLY A 484 -11.82 6.11 7.19
CA GLY A 484 -11.76 7.15 6.17
C GLY A 484 -10.56 6.95 5.25
N SER A 485 -10.80 7.02 3.94
CA SER A 485 -9.77 7.04 2.91
C SER A 485 -9.92 8.32 2.10
N VAL A 486 -8.81 9.05 1.93
CA VAL A 486 -8.78 10.29 1.16
C VAL A 486 -7.67 10.25 0.12
N TRP A 487 -8.04 10.58 -1.10
CA TRP A 487 -7.13 10.71 -2.24
C TRP A 487 -7.11 12.16 -2.68
N VAL A 488 -5.91 12.73 -2.80
CA VAL A 488 -5.73 14.14 -3.15
C VAL A 488 -4.73 14.28 -4.27
N HIS A 489 -5.14 14.94 -5.34
CA HIS A 489 -4.25 15.38 -6.41
C HIS A 489 -4.07 16.89 -6.34
N LEU A 490 -2.82 17.32 -6.27
CA LEU A 490 -2.45 18.73 -6.19
C LEU A 490 -1.81 19.19 -7.50
N TYR A 491 -2.42 20.19 -8.14
CA TYR A 491 -1.84 20.88 -9.27
C TYR A 491 -1.18 22.18 -8.82
N SER A 492 0.09 22.36 -9.20
CA SER A 492 0.85 23.58 -8.98
C SER A 492 1.32 24.17 -10.32
N PRO A 493 1.01 25.44 -10.63
CA PRO A 493 1.56 26.11 -11.81
C PRO A 493 3.08 26.28 -11.76
N GLU A 494 3.63 26.39 -10.54
CA GLU A 494 5.04 26.63 -10.24
C GLU A 494 5.70 25.42 -9.56
N VAL A 495 7.01 25.25 -9.78
CA VAL A 495 7.81 24.24 -9.09
C VAL A 495 8.14 24.75 -7.69
N ARG A 496 7.48 24.20 -6.67
CA ARG A 496 7.67 24.57 -5.26
C ARG A 496 7.43 23.36 -4.34
N ARG A 497 7.90 23.47 -3.10
CA ARG A 497 7.64 22.46 -2.04
C ARG A 497 6.34 22.79 -1.30
N PHE A 498 5.69 21.74 -0.80
CA PHE A 498 4.47 21.82 -0.02
C PHE A 498 4.62 21.00 1.24
N ASP A 499 4.12 21.55 2.35
CA ASP A 499 3.93 20.81 3.59
C ASP A 499 2.45 20.44 3.68
N LEU A 500 2.18 19.13 3.71
CA LEU A 500 0.83 18.59 3.67
C LEU A 500 0.51 17.94 5.01
N HIS A 501 -0.66 18.26 5.57
CA HIS A 501 -1.15 17.67 6.80
C HIS A 501 -2.55 17.09 6.58
N LEU A 502 -2.74 15.86 7.04
CA LEU A 502 -4.06 15.22 7.06
C LEU A 502 -4.76 15.59 8.36
N ALA A 503 -5.92 16.25 8.27
CA ALA A 503 -6.75 16.61 9.40
C ALA A 503 -8.09 15.88 9.33
N ARG A 504 -8.52 15.27 10.44
CA ARG A 504 -9.87 14.72 10.59
C ARG A 504 -10.86 15.88 10.80
N ARG A 505 -12.00 15.83 10.12
CA ARG A 505 -13.09 16.79 10.39
C ARG A 505 -13.61 16.58 11.81
N ASP A 506 -14.14 17.64 12.41
CA ASP A 506 -14.59 17.63 13.80
C ASP A 506 -15.67 16.56 14.05
N GLU A 507 -16.52 16.27 13.05
CA GLU A 507 -17.55 15.23 13.14
C GLU A 507 -16.98 13.80 13.23
N PHE A 508 -15.72 13.61 12.82
CA PHE A 508 -15.00 12.33 12.85
C PHE A 508 -13.87 12.31 13.89
N GLN A 509 -13.77 13.33 14.74
CA GLN A 509 -12.82 13.33 15.85
C GLN A 509 -13.30 12.37 16.93
N THR A 510 -12.52 11.30 17.10
CA THR A 510 -12.68 10.33 18.18
C THR A 510 -11.41 10.31 19.01
N ASP A 511 -11.54 9.98 20.30
CA ASP A 511 -10.44 9.88 21.27
C ASP A 511 -9.40 8.80 20.89
N GLY A 512 -9.72 7.93 19.90
CA GLY A 512 -8.92 6.74 19.56
C GLY A 512 -8.67 6.50 18.06
N GLY A 513 -8.60 7.54 17.23
CA GLY A 513 -8.35 7.39 15.78
C GLY A 513 -6.93 7.70 15.33
N HIS A 514 -6.44 6.94 14.34
CA HIS A 514 -5.15 7.17 13.69
C HIS A 514 -5.33 7.71 12.27
N SER A 515 -4.38 8.52 11.80
CA SER A 515 -4.36 9.05 10.45
C SER A 515 -2.95 8.90 9.91
N SER A 516 -2.84 8.43 8.67
CA SER A 516 -1.57 8.28 7.98
C SER A 516 -1.68 8.93 6.61
N LEU A 517 -0.64 9.65 6.21
CA LEU A 517 -0.52 10.27 4.90
C LEU A 517 0.68 9.65 4.19
N ALA A 518 0.48 9.24 2.94
CA ALA A 518 1.55 8.75 2.10
C ALA A 518 1.26 9.05 0.64
N TRP A 519 2.26 8.82 -0.20
CA TRP A 519 2.11 8.83 -1.64
C TRP A 519 1.26 7.64 -2.11
N GLU A 520 0.63 7.81 -3.27
CA GLU A 520 -0.10 6.77 -3.99
C GLU A 520 0.59 6.49 -5.33
N GLY A 521 0.97 5.23 -5.55
CA GLY A 521 1.58 4.78 -6.79
C GLY A 521 0.56 4.11 -7.70
N LEU A 522 0.86 4.07 -8.99
CA LEU A 522 0.07 3.31 -9.96
C LEU A 522 0.40 1.82 -9.85
N SER A 523 -0.63 0.98 -9.70
CA SER A 523 -0.42 -0.47 -9.65
C SER A 523 -0.11 -1.05 -11.03
N GLY A 524 0.48 -2.24 -11.07
CA GLY A 524 0.75 -2.96 -12.31
C GLY A 524 2.00 -2.49 -13.05
N SER A 525 2.18 -3.07 -14.24
CA SER A 525 3.31 -2.82 -15.15
C SER A 525 3.01 -1.76 -16.21
N GLY A 526 1.95 -0.95 -16.05
CA GLY A 526 1.64 0.15 -16.96
C GLY A 526 2.72 1.23 -16.97
N LEU A 527 2.60 2.23 -17.87
CA LEU A 527 3.50 3.38 -17.87
C LEU A 527 3.34 4.14 -16.54
N GLY A 528 4.44 4.33 -15.80
CA GLY A 528 4.41 4.93 -14.46
C GLY A 528 3.95 3.97 -13.35
N GLY A 529 3.69 2.70 -13.68
CA GLY A 529 3.38 1.65 -12.72
C GLY A 529 4.56 1.28 -11.82
N MET A 530 4.27 0.85 -10.60
CA MET A 530 5.26 0.45 -9.60
C MET A 530 5.99 -0.85 -9.94
N ASP A 531 5.36 -1.71 -10.75
CA ASP A 531 5.92 -3.03 -11.12
C ASP A 531 6.95 -2.92 -12.27
N GLN A 532 7.20 -1.71 -12.78
CA GLN A 532 8.22 -1.45 -13.78
C GLN A 532 9.63 -1.64 -13.20
N GLU A 533 10.48 -2.39 -13.90
CA GLU A 533 11.89 -2.60 -13.51
C GLU A 533 12.83 -1.43 -13.84
N GLY A 534 12.28 -0.24 -14.12
CA GLY A 534 13.03 0.97 -14.49
C GLY A 534 13.83 1.56 -13.33
N THR A 535 14.95 2.22 -13.65
CA THR A 535 15.82 2.87 -12.66
C THR A 535 15.18 4.12 -12.03
N ALA A 536 15.44 4.31 -10.74
CA ALA A 536 14.99 5.47 -9.97
C ALA A 536 15.40 6.80 -10.62
N ALA A 537 14.48 7.76 -10.65
CA ALA A 537 14.74 9.11 -11.17
C ALA A 537 15.76 9.83 -10.28
N THR A 538 17.02 9.84 -10.71
CA THR A 538 18.15 10.32 -9.90
C THR A 538 18.20 11.84 -9.74
N SER A 539 17.34 12.58 -10.44
CA SER A 539 17.39 14.05 -10.55
C SER A 539 16.31 14.82 -9.77
N GLN A 540 15.34 14.14 -9.15
CA GLN A 540 14.28 14.81 -8.39
C GLN A 540 14.64 14.92 -6.89
N GLY A 541 14.32 16.07 -6.29
CA GLY A 541 14.45 16.26 -4.85
C GLY A 541 13.54 15.30 -4.08
N GLY A 542 13.99 14.77 -2.95
CA GLY A 542 13.17 13.90 -2.11
C GLY A 542 12.21 14.68 -1.22
N TYR A 543 11.28 13.97 -0.58
CA TYR A 543 10.37 14.49 0.44
C TYR A 543 10.37 13.59 1.68
N ARG A 544 9.82 14.13 2.78
CA ARG A 544 9.74 13.46 4.07
C ARG A 544 8.27 13.21 4.42
N ILE A 545 7.98 12.02 4.92
CA ILE A 545 6.71 11.62 5.52
C ILE A 545 6.97 11.47 7.02
N GLU A 546 6.41 12.37 7.80
CA GLU A 546 6.49 12.28 9.26
C GLU A 546 5.37 11.38 9.78
N GLN A 547 5.76 10.39 10.58
CA GLN A 547 4.85 9.45 11.19
C GLN A 547 4.90 9.66 12.69
N SER A 548 3.74 9.91 13.30
CA SER A 548 3.65 9.85 14.75
C SER A 548 3.86 8.40 15.18
N ALA A 549 4.90 8.14 15.96
CA ALA A 549 5.11 6.81 16.55
C ALA A 549 3.84 6.43 17.31
N ARG A 550 3.26 5.26 17.01
CA ARG A 550 2.20 4.72 17.87
C ARG A 550 2.81 4.54 19.26
N LYS A 551 2.31 5.31 20.23
CA LYS A 551 2.53 5.03 21.65
C LYS A 551 1.71 3.80 22.01
N THR A 552 2.13 2.61 21.56
CA THR A 552 1.50 1.35 21.94
C THR A 552 1.97 1.02 23.35
N TRP A 553 1.42 1.73 24.34
CA TRP A 553 1.45 1.28 25.72
C TRP A 553 0.32 0.27 25.87
N LEU A 554 0.64 -1.02 25.80
CA LEU A 554 -0.16 -1.99 26.56
C LEU A 554 0.10 -1.67 28.04
N ARG A 555 -0.80 -0.87 28.62
CA ARG A 555 -0.97 -0.84 30.08
C ARG A 555 -1.94 -1.95 30.44
N GLY A 556 -1.47 -2.87 31.28
CA GLY A 556 -2.29 -3.69 32.16
C GLY A 556 -2.85 -4.94 31.52
#